data_AF-A0A2N7S0N2-F1
#
_entry.id   AF-A0A2N7S0N2-F1
#
_cell.length_a   1.000
_cell.length_b   1.000
_cell.length_c   1.000
_cell.angle_alpha   90.00
_cell.angle_beta   90.00
_cell.angle_gamma   90.00
#
_symmetry.space_group_name_H-M   'P 1'
#
loop_
_entity.id
_entity.type
_entity.pdbx_description
1 polymer ?
#
loop_
_entity_poly.entity_id
_entity_poly.type
_entity_poly.pdbx_seq_one_letter_code
_entity_poly.pdbx_strand_id
1 'polypeptide(L)'
;MRSKGQQMIAASCLAVMAYLALYLFLRPELPEQLVRHAGADGAGYSPTWLVVLVIGAAATISLAIGIIAYRDFTSLGHWNPGPKSIVVCFVAAGFGILGLGAAMLFTALGQDAAQLGSLPVGMGLLGLLGVFALSAGLLAKALPRAEQETLDA
;
A
#
# COMPACT_ATOMS: atom_id res chain seq x y z
N MET A 1 4.51 2.20 27.47
CA MET A 1 5.10 2.61 26.16
C MET A 1 4.98 1.42 25.21
N ARG A 2 4.32 1.56 24.05
CA ARG A 2 4.24 0.46 23.06
C ARG A 2 5.59 0.24 22.39
N SER A 3 5.95 -1.01 22.09
CA SER A 3 7.19 -1.28 21.32
C SER A 3 7.03 -0.81 19.88
N LYS A 4 8.14 -0.47 19.19
CA LYS A 4 8.13 -0.01 17.79
C LYS A 4 7.41 -1.00 16.86
N GLY A 5 7.55 -2.30 17.10
CA GLY A 5 6.84 -3.34 16.37
C GLY A 5 5.32 -3.30 16.55
N GLN A 6 4.84 -3.08 17.79
CA GLN A 6 3.40 -2.93 18.06
C GLN A 6 2.82 -1.68 17.38
N GLN A 7 3.59 -0.60 17.31
CA GLN A 7 3.17 0.62 16.60
C GLN A 7 3.03 0.37 15.10
N MET A 8 3.98 -0.35 14.49
CA MET A 8 3.91 -0.71 13.07
C MET A 8 2.69 -1.58 12.77
N ILE A 9 2.44 -2.63 13.56
CA ILE A 9 1.26 -3.49 13.38
C ILE A 9 -0.03 -2.66 13.51
N ALA A 10 -0.12 -1.82 14.54
CA ALA A 10 -1.29 -0.97 14.75
C ALA A 10 -1.52 0.00 13.58
N ALA A 11 -0.46 0.63 13.07
CA ALA A 11 -0.54 1.53 11.92
C ALA A 11 -0.99 0.81 10.65
N SER A 12 -0.45 -0.39 10.39
CA SER A 12 -0.85 -1.23 9.25
C SER A 12 -2.32 -1.64 9.32
N CYS A 13 -2.79 -2.13 10.48
CA CYS A 13 -4.20 -2.47 10.67
C CYS A 13 -5.10 -1.24 10.50
N LEU A 14 -4.72 -0.11 11.09
CA LEU A 14 -5.49 1.12 11.01
C LEU A 14 -5.56 1.66 9.58
N ALA A 15 -4.50 1.53 8.78
CA ALA A 15 -4.52 1.94 7.38
C ALA A 15 -5.45 1.07 6.52
N VAL A 16 -5.45 -0.26 6.71
CA VAL A 16 -6.38 -1.16 6.01
C VAL A 16 -7.83 -0.84 6.41
N MET A 17 -8.08 -0.63 7.71
CA MET A 17 -9.41 -0.24 8.20
C MET A 17 -9.84 1.13 7.68
N ALA A 18 -8.93 2.10 7.63
CA ALA A 18 -9.19 3.43 7.10
C ALA A 18 -9.51 3.39 5.60
N TYR A 19 -8.82 2.55 4.83
CA TYR A 19 -9.13 2.35 3.41
C TYR A 19 -10.52 1.73 3.21
N LEU A 20 -10.88 0.72 4.01
CA LEU A 20 -12.23 0.14 3.96
C LEU A 20 -13.29 1.17 4.35
N ALA A 21 -13.05 1.94 5.42
CA ALA A 21 -13.95 2.98 5.87
C ALA A 21 -14.11 4.08 4.81
N LEU A 22 -13.02 4.47 4.15
CA LEU A 22 -13.02 5.41 3.03
C LEU A 22 -13.93 4.91 1.91
N TYR A 23 -13.78 3.65 1.48
CA TYR A 23 -14.66 3.06 0.48
C TYR A 23 -16.12 3.08 0.92
N LEU A 24 -16.44 2.63 2.13
CA LEU A 24 -17.82 2.58 2.62
C LEU A 24 -18.47 3.97 2.69
N PHE A 25 -17.69 4.99 3.06
CA PHE A 25 -18.15 6.37 3.13
C PHE A 25 -18.38 6.97 1.73
N LEU A 26 -17.49 6.71 0.78
CA LEU A 26 -17.60 7.23 -0.58
C LEU A 26 -18.54 6.41 -1.47
N ARG A 27 -18.89 5.18 -1.08
CA ARG A 27 -19.71 4.24 -1.87
C ARG A 27 -20.97 4.85 -2.51
N PRO A 28 -21.76 5.72 -1.84
CA PRO A 28 -22.96 6.29 -2.44
C PRO A 28 -22.69 7.16 -3.67
N GLU A 29 -21.49 7.74 -3.75
CA GLU A 29 -21.07 8.71 -4.77
C GLU A 29 -20.09 8.09 -5.78
N LEU A 30 -19.78 6.79 -5.65
CA LEU A 30 -18.86 6.08 -6.53
C LEU A 30 -19.62 5.37 -7.65
N PRO A 31 -19.06 5.30 -8.87
CA PRO A 31 -19.64 4.50 -9.94
C PRO A 31 -19.68 3.02 -9.56
N GLU A 32 -20.66 2.27 -10.09
CA GLU A 32 -20.78 0.82 -9.85
C GLU A 32 -19.60 0.02 -10.43
N GLN A 33 -18.99 0.55 -11.48
CA GLN A 33 -17.83 -0.02 -12.14
C GLN A 33 -16.65 0.94 -12.08
N LEU A 34 -15.46 0.38 -11.87
CA LEU A 34 -14.20 1.11 -11.86
C LEU A 34 -13.28 0.51 -12.93
N VAL A 35 -12.48 1.37 -13.56
CA VAL A 35 -11.45 0.91 -14.49
C VAL A 35 -10.43 0.04 -13.74
N ARG A 36 -10.15 -1.14 -14.30
CA ARG A 36 -9.22 -2.13 -13.74
C ARG A 36 -7.86 -2.10 -14.43
N HIS A 37 -7.85 -1.80 -15.74
CA HIS A 37 -6.65 -1.70 -16.56
C HIS A 37 -6.89 -0.76 -17.75
N ALA A 38 -5.81 -0.19 -18.27
CA ALA A 38 -5.77 0.48 -19.55
C ALA A 38 -4.94 -0.36 -20.53
N GLY A 39 -5.53 -0.79 -21.65
CA GLY A 39 -4.86 -1.61 -22.67
C GLY A 39 -5.00 -1.01 -24.06
N ALA A 40 -4.37 -1.65 -25.05
CA ALA A 40 -4.44 -1.24 -26.46
C ALA A 40 -5.88 -1.25 -27.00
N ASP A 41 -6.71 -2.16 -26.51
CA ASP A 41 -8.13 -2.30 -26.87
C ASP A 41 -9.06 -1.38 -26.04
N GLY A 42 -8.50 -0.50 -25.20
CA GLY A 42 -9.23 0.42 -24.34
C GLY A 42 -9.20 0.07 -22.85
N ALA A 43 -10.06 0.74 -22.08
CA ALA A 43 -10.17 0.57 -20.64
C ALA A 43 -11.05 -0.66 -20.31
N GLY A 44 -10.53 -1.57 -19.49
CA GLY A 44 -11.30 -2.68 -18.94
C GLY A 44 -11.93 -2.27 -17.61
N TYR A 45 -13.21 -2.59 -17.41
CA TYR A 45 -13.95 -2.24 -16.19
C TYR A 45 -14.26 -3.47 -15.35
N SER A 46 -14.44 -3.27 -14.05
CA SER A 46 -14.90 -4.31 -13.12
C SER A 46 -15.72 -3.67 -12.00
N PRO A 47 -16.56 -4.44 -11.29
CA PRO A 47 -17.33 -3.90 -10.18
C PRO A 47 -16.43 -3.21 -9.16
N THR A 48 -16.78 -1.99 -8.74
CA THR A 48 -15.94 -1.15 -7.86
C THR A 48 -15.59 -1.86 -6.56
N TRP A 49 -16.54 -2.58 -5.97
CA TRP A 49 -16.31 -3.36 -4.75
C TRP A 49 -15.22 -4.44 -4.93
N LEU A 50 -15.13 -5.05 -6.12
CA LEU A 50 -14.16 -6.09 -6.42
C LEU A 50 -12.77 -5.48 -6.57
N VAL A 51 -12.65 -4.35 -7.27
CA VAL A 51 -11.39 -3.62 -7.40
C VAL A 51 -10.87 -3.20 -6.04
N VAL A 52 -11.75 -2.63 -5.19
CA VAL A 52 -11.40 -2.24 -3.82
C VAL A 52 -10.94 -3.43 -2.99
N LEU A 53 -11.64 -4.56 -3.07
CA LEU A 53 -11.29 -5.78 -2.34
C LEU A 53 -9.92 -6.33 -2.77
N VAL A 54 -9.64 -6.38 -4.08
CA VAL A 54 -8.35 -6.85 -4.59
C VAL A 54 -7.20 -5.96 -4.12
N ILE A 55 -7.37 -4.64 -4.17
CA ILE A 55 -6.39 -3.68 -3.67
C ILE A 55 -6.16 -3.86 -2.18
N GLY A 56 -7.24 -3.95 -1.39
CA GLY A 56 -7.17 -4.16 0.06
C GLY A 56 -6.48 -5.48 0.42
N ALA A 57 -6.78 -6.56 -0.30
CA ALA A 57 -6.16 -7.86 -0.12
C ALA A 57 -4.66 -7.82 -0.45
N ALA A 58 -4.28 -7.25 -1.59
CA ALA A 58 -2.89 -7.10 -2.00
C ALA A 58 -2.07 -6.26 -1.00
N ALA A 59 -2.64 -5.15 -0.52
CA ALA A 59 -2.03 -4.34 0.53
C ALA A 59 -1.85 -5.14 1.82
N THR A 60 -2.90 -5.85 2.26
CA THR A 60 -2.86 -6.64 3.51
C THR A 60 -1.79 -7.74 3.45
N ILE A 61 -1.69 -8.45 2.33
CA ILE A 61 -0.65 -9.47 2.11
C ILE A 61 0.74 -8.84 2.18
N SER A 62 0.94 -7.71 1.50
CA SER A 62 2.23 -7.00 1.50
C SER A 62 2.63 -6.54 2.91
N LEU A 63 1.70 -5.93 3.66
CA LEU A 63 1.90 -5.54 5.05
C LEU A 63 2.21 -6.75 5.94
N ALA A 64 1.50 -7.87 5.76
CA ALA A 64 1.71 -9.09 6.54
C ALA A 64 3.12 -9.64 6.32
N ILE A 65 3.60 -9.74 5.07
CA ILE A 65 4.96 -10.18 4.75
C ILE A 65 5.98 -9.28 5.45
N GLY A 66 5.83 -7.95 5.35
CA GLY A 66 6.73 -6.99 5.99
C GLY A 66 6.74 -7.09 7.52
N ILE A 67 5.58 -7.29 8.14
CA ILE A 67 5.46 -7.48 9.60
C ILE A 67 6.09 -8.80 10.05
N ILE A 68 5.87 -9.89 9.31
CA ILE A 68 6.46 -11.20 9.63
C ILE A 68 7.99 -11.11 9.54
N ALA A 69 8.52 -10.56 8.45
CA ALA A 69 9.95 -10.35 8.27
C ALA A 69 10.54 -9.45 9.36
N TYR A 70 9.86 -8.37 9.74
CA TYR A 70 10.29 -7.51 10.84
C TYR A 70 10.42 -8.28 12.16
N ARG A 71 9.42 -9.11 12.49
CA ARG A 71 9.43 -9.89 13.73
C ARG A 71 10.56 -10.91 13.71
N ASP A 72 10.75 -11.59 12.59
CA ASP A 72 11.79 -12.60 12.41
C ASP A 72 13.18 -11.99 12.59
N PHE A 73 13.52 -10.94 11.83
CA PHE A 73 14.81 -10.26 11.92
C PHE A 73 15.06 -9.60 13.28
N THR A 74 14.01 -9.08 13.92
CA THR A 74 14.15 -8.55 15.29
C THR A 74 14.44 -9.66 16.30
N SER A 75 13.84 -10.85 16.12
CA SER A 75 14.10 -12.00 17.01
C SER A 75 15.50 -12.58 16.85
N LEU A 76 16.05 -12.52 15.64
CA LEU A 76 17.38 -13.01 15.30
C LEU A 76 18.51 -12.03 15.68
N GLY A 77 18.19 -10.81 16.09
CA GLY A 77 19.18 -9.80 16.52
C GLY A 77 20.02 -9.18 15.41
N HIS A 78 19.95 -9.67 14.17
CA HIS A 78 20.76 -9.20 13.05
C HIS A 78 19.94 -8.29 12.11
N TRP A 79 20.17 -6.98 12.23
CA TRP A 79 19.67 -6.02 11.23
C TRP A 79 20.76 -5.76 10.20
N ASN A 80 20.80 -6.54 9.12
CA ASN A 80 21.70 -6.27 7.99
C ASN A 80 21.00 -5.39 6.93
N PRO A 81 21.73 -4.76 5.99
CA PRO A 81 21.15 -3.90 4.96
C PRO A 81 20.10 -4.61 4.10
N GLY A 82 20.35 -5.87 3.73
CA GLY A 82 19.41 -6.72 2.98
C GLY A 82 18.08 -6.91 3.71
N PRO A 83 18.06 -7.56 4.89
CA PRO A 83 16.87 -7.73 5.73
C PRO A 83 16.09 -6.42 5.97
N LYS A 84 16.80 -5.32 6.24
CA LYS A 84 16.16 -4.01 6.44
C LYS A 84 15.41 -3.54 5.20
N SER A 85 16.02 -3.64 4.02
CA SER A 85 15.40 -3.21 2.76
C SER A 85 14.16 -4.02 2.43
N ILE A 86 14.15 -5.32 2.73
CA ILE A 86 12.97 -6.19 2.56
C ILE A 86 11.80 -5.69 3.40
N VAL A 87 12.01 -5.45 4.70
CA VAL A 87 10.95 -4.96 5.59
C VAL A 87 10.42 -3.60 5.11
N VAL A 88 11.32 -2.66 4.79
CA VAL A 88 10.92 -1.33 4.29
C VAL A 88 10.11 -1.47 3.01
N CYS A 89 10.56 -2.29 2.06
CA CYS A 89 9.93 -2.46 0.76
C CYS A 89 8.51 -3.01 0.89
N PHE A 90 8.30 -4.10 1.62
CA PHE A 90 6.98 -4.71 1.77
C PHE A 90 6.02 -3.85 2.58
N VAL A 91 6.47 -3.24 3.67
CA VAL A 91 5.58 -2.36 4.46
C VAL A 91 5.23 -1.09 3.66
N ALA A 92 6.20 -0.49 2.97
CA ALA A 92 5.94 0.67 2.10
C ALA A 92 5.05 0.31 0.90
N ALA A 93 5.22 -0.87 0.30
CA ALA A 93 4.38 -1.37 -0.79
C ALA A 93 2.94 -1.54 -0.32
N GLY A 94 2.72 -2.09 0.87
CA GLY A 94 1.40 -2.17 1.48
C GLY A 94 0.69 -0.82 1.57
N PHE A 95 1.37 0.20 2.12
CA PHE A 95 0.83 1.56 2.16
C PHE A 95 0.65 2.18 0.77
N GLY A 96 1.60 1.95 -0.15
CA GLY A 96 1.51 2.39 -1.54
C GLY A 96 0.29 1.83 -2.26
N ILE A 97 -0.01 0.54 -2.10
CA ILE A 97 -1.20 -0.10 -2.68
C ILE A 97 -2.49 0.51 -2.11
N LEU A 98 -2.54 0.83 -0.81
CA LEU A 98 -3.68 1.56 -0.23
C LEU A 98 -3.79 2.98 -0.82
N GLY A 99 -2.66 3.66 -1.03
CA GLY A 99 -2.59 4.95 -1.70
C GLY A 99 -3.12 4.91 -3.14
N LEU A 100 -2.81 3.83 -3.86
CA LEU A 100 -3.37 3.56 -5.20
C LEU A 100 -4.89 3.51 -5.15
N GLY A 101 -5.44 2.67 -4.26
CA GLY A 101 -6.89 2.56 -4.11
C GLY A 101 -7.55 3.87 -3.74
N ALA A 102 -7.00 4.58 -2.74
CA ALA A 102 -7.54 5.87 -2.30
C ALA A 102 -7.57 6.89 -3.45
N ALA A 103 -6.48 7.02 -4.20
CA ALA A 103 -6.41 7.95 -5.33
C ALA A 103 -7.39 7.57 -6.45
N MET A 104 -7.56 6.27 -6.74
CA MET A 104 -8.58 5.81 -7.70
C MET A 104 -10.00 6.18 -7.24
N LEU A 105 -10.33 5.96 -5.97
CA LEU A 105 -11.64 6.29 -5.41
C LEU A 105 -11.92 7.78 -5.44
N PHE A 106 -10.95 8.63 -5.05
CA PHE A 106 -11.12 10.08 -5.12
C PHE A 106 -11.25 10.59 -6.56
N THR A 107 -10.55 9.98 -7.51
CA THR A 107 -10.65 10.35 -8.92
C THR A 107 -12.00 9.96 -9.52
N ALA A 108 -12.59 8.87 -9.03
CA ALA A 108 -13.88 8.36 -9.50
C ALA A 108 -15.10 9.00 -8.84
N LEU A 109 -14.90 9.86 -7.84
CA LEU A 109 -15.98 10.40 -7.02
C LEU A 109 -16.91 11.32 -7.82
N GLY A 110 -18.22 11.03 -7.80
CA GLY A 110 -19.26 11.84 -8.44
C GLY A 110 -19.23 11.82 -9.97
N GLN A 111 -18.53 10.85 -10.58
CA GLN A 111 -18.32 10.78 -12.02
C GLN A 111 -18.68 9.41 -12.59
N ASP A 112 -19.17 9.41 -13.82
CA ASP A 112 -19.45 8.18 -14.56
C ASP A 112 -18.15 7.53 -15.07
N ALA A 113 -18.09 6.20 -14.96
CA ALA A 113 -16.92 5.41 -15.35
C ALA A 113 -16.49 5.65 -16.81
N ALA A 114 -17.45 5.86 -17.72
CA ALA A 114 -17.20 6.10 -19.13
C ALA A 114 -16.54 7.46 -19.42
N GLN A 115 -16.78 8.47 -18.59
CA GLN A 115 -16.20 9.81 -18.77
C GLN A 115 -14.74 9.87 -18.33
N LEU A 116 -14.37 9.07 -17.33
CA LEU A 116 -13.04 9.06 -16.74
C LEU A 116 -12.02 8.20 -17.52
N GLY A 117 -12.49 7.18 -18.24
CA GLY A 117 -11.63 6.29 -19.01
C GLY A 117 -10.51 5.68 -18.15
N SER A 118 -9.25 5.92 -18.52
CA SER A 118 -8.06 5.40 -17.81
C SER A 118 -7.50 6.34 -16.73
N LEU A 119 -8.07 7.54 -16.55
CA LEU A 119 -7.56 8.54 -15.61
C LEU A 119 -7.43 8.00 -14.16
N PRO A 120 -8.41 7.24 -13.61
CA PRO A 120 -8.28 6.70 -12.26
C PRO A 120 -7.06 5.80 -12.11
N VAL A 121 -6.71 4.99 -13.14
CA VAL A 121 -5.49 4.16 -13.10
C VAL A 121 -4.25 5.03 -13.01
N GLY A 122 -4.16 6.08 -13.82
CA GLY A 122 -3.02 7.01 -13.79
C GLY A 122 -2.86 7.69 -12.44
N MET A 123 -3.96 8.21 -11.87
CA MET A 123 -3.96 8.81 -10.53
C MET A 123 -3.66 7.78 -9.44
N GLY A 124 -4.14 6.55 -9.59
CA GLY A 124 -3.80 5.42 -8.73
C GLY A 124 -2.31 5.13 -8.71
N LEU A 125 -1.65 5.09 -9.87
CA LEU A 125 -0.20 4.89 -9.96
C LEU A 125 0.59 6.05 -9.33
N LEU A 126 0.13 7.30 -9.49
CA LEU A 126 0.73 8.44 -8.80
C LEU A 126 0.56 8.34 -7.28
N GLY A 127 -0.64 7.95 -6.81
CA GLY A 127 -0.90 7.68 -5.40
C GLY A 127 0.00 6.56 -4.84
N LEU A 128 0.20 5.49 -5.62
CA LEU A 128 1.10 4.40 -5.27
C LEU A 128 2.52 4.90 -5.06
N LEU A 129 3.08 5.57 -6.06
CA LEU A 129 4.47 6.03 -6.03
C LEU A 129 4.70 7.06 -4.91
N GLY A 130 3.78 8.02 -4.76
CA GLY A 130 3.87 9.05 -3.73
C GLY A 130 3.83 8.47 -2.32
N VAL A 131 2.83 7.63 -2.03
CA VAL A 131 2.68 7.03 -0.69
C VAL A 131 3.78 6.01 -0.41
N PHE A 132 4.20 5.24 -1.43
CA PHE A 132 5.33 4.32 -1.30
C PHE A 132 6.62 5.05 -0.95
N ALA A 133 6.99 6.09 -1.71
CA ALA A 133 8.24 6.82 -1.51
C ALA A 133 8.29 7.49 -0.13
N LEU A 134 7.18 8.11 0.29
CA LEU A 134 7.05 8.70 1.63
C LEU A 134 7.17 7.64 2.72
N SER A 135 6.45 6.53 2.60
CA SER A 135 6.47 5.44 3.57
C SER A 135 7.85 4.80 3.67
N ALA A 136 8.50 4.53 2.54
CA ALA A 136 9.85 3.96 2.49
C ALA A 136 10.87 4.88 3.18
N GLY A 137 10.81 6.19 2.91
CA GLY A 137 11.68 7.18 3.54
C GLY A 137 11.50 7.26 5.07
N LEU A 138 10.24 7.22 5.54
CA LEU A 138 9.93 7.22 6.98
C LEU A 138 10.38 5.92 7.66
N LEU A 139 10.09 4.77 7.05
CA LEU A 139 10.45 3.45 7.59
C LEU A 139 11.96 3.22 7.63
N ALA A 140 12.69 3.64 6.60
CA ALA A 140 14.15 3.55 6.55
C ALA A 140 14.81 4.29 7.74
N LYS A 141 14.22 5.43 8.15
CA LYS A 141 14.65 6.21 9.31
C LYS A 141 14.19 5.63 10.66
N ALA A 142 12.99 5.04 10.72
CA ALA A 142 12.39 4.57 11.96
C ALA A 142 12.95 3.21 12.44
N LEU A 143 13.31 2.34 11.51
CA LEU A 143 13.87 1.01 11.78
C LEU A 143 15.32 1.08 12.31
N PRO A 144 15.78 0.05 13.06
CA PRO A 144 17.15 -0.02 13.57
C PRO A 144 18.19 0.25 12.48
N ARG A 145 19.32 0.84 12.88
CA ARG A 145 20.45 0.98 11.94
C ARG A 145 20.91 -0.42 11.56
N ALA A 146 21.15 -0.61 10.27
CA ALA A 146 21.74 -1.86 9.85
C ALA A 146 23.18 -1.91 10.35
N GLU A 147 23.62 -3.05 10.87
CA GLU A 147 25.03 -3.32 11.10
C GLU A 147 25.73 -3.33 9.74
N GLN A 148 26.88 -2.67 9.66
CA GLN A 148 27.70 -2.72 8.46
C GLN A 148 28.26 -4.13 8.38
N GLU A 149 27.89 -4.87 7.34
CA GLU A 149 28.60 -6.10 6.99
C GLU A 149 30.05 -5.69 6.69
N THR A 150 30.97 -5.97 7.62
CA THR A 150 32.39 -5.94 7.32
C THR A 150 32.64 -7.06 6.32
N LEU A 151 32.87 -6.69 5.06
CA LEU A 151 33.53 -7.57 4.12
C LEU A 151 34.93 -7.80 4.69
N ASP A 152 35.08 -8.82 5.53
CA ASP A 152 36.39 -9.37 5.85
C ASP A 152 36.94 -9.92 4.53
N ALA A 153 37.84 -9.12 3.93
CA ALA A 153 38.55 -9.42 2.69
C ALA A 153 39.71 -10.39 2.96
#